data_AF-A0A7Z9VW91-F1
#
_entry.id   AF-A0A7Z9VW91-F1
#
_cell.length_a   1.000
_cell.length_b   1.000
_cell.length_c   1.000
_cell.angle_alpha   90.00
_cell.angle_beta   90.00
_cell.angle_gamma   90.00
#
_symmetry.space_group_name_H-M   'P 1'
#
loop_
_entity.id
_entity.type
_entity.pdbx_description
1 polymer ?
#
loop_
_entity_poly.entity_id
_entity_poly.type
_entity_poly.pdbx_seq_one_letter_code
_entity_poly.pdbx_strand_id
1 'polypeptide(L)'
;MKSTKVLSLLIIIHVACQLQTVSEQPSDSLTILDNMAIRGASYDSIETGISDKDYERIRKASLVIVELSSISEIERNKLALIIGKNEIPSFIHFDQMVILHSDSIRLAAEREDLPEIRFHFNVLDKKACGGCHDNYWKKVDDWKKNR
;
A
#
# COMPACT_ATOMS: atom_id res chain seq x y z
N MET A 1 -10.68 69.84 -10.36
CA MET A 1 -9.64 69.00 -9.73
C MET A 1 -10.22 68.32 -8.49
N LYS A 2 -10.70 67.07 -8.61
CA LYS A 2 -11.00 66.20 -7.48
C LYS A 2 -10.59 64.77 -7.82
N SER A 3 -9.95 64.17 -6.83
CA SER A 3 -9.27 62.88 -6.79
C SER A 3 -10.18 61.70 -7.12
N THR A 4 -9.69 60.77 -7.94
CA THR A 4 -10.16 59.38 -8.02
C THR A 4 -9.00 58.50 -8.50
N LYS A 5 -8.07 58.21 -7.60
CA LYS A 5 -7.06 57.15 -7.78
C LYS A 5 -6.96 56.31 -6.51
N VAL A 6 -8.02 55.61 -6.15
CA VAL A 6 -7.97 54.56 -5.11
C VAL A 6 -8.97 53.46 -5.48
N LEU A 7 -8.68 52.65 -6.49
CA LEU A 7 -9.36 51.35 -6.64
C LEU A 7 -8.63 50.41 -7.61
N SER A 8 -7.34 50.13 -7.39
CA SER A 8 -6.66 49.05 -8.15
C SER A 8 -5.59 48.29 -7.37
N LEU A 9 -5.56 48.40 -6.03
CA LEU A 9 -4.52 47.77 -5.20
C LEU A 9 -5.06 46.65 -4.30
N LEU A 10 -6.12 45.93 -4.72
CA LEU A 10 -6.68 44.81 -3.95
C LEU A 10 -6.81 43.50 -4.74
N ILE A 11 -6.46 43.49 -6.03
CA ILE A 11 -6.57 42.27 -6.87
C ILE A 11 -5.23 41.51 -6.95
N ILE A 12 -4.10 42.13 -6.63
CA ILE A 12 -2.78 41.50 -6.79
C ILE A 12 -2.39 40.63 -5.58
N ILE A 13 -3.06 40.76 -4.42
CA ILE A 13 -2.72 39.97 -3.22
C ILE A 13 -3.40 38.59 -3.19
N HIS A 14 -4.41 38.33 -4.03
CA HIS A 14 -5.09 37.02 -4.06
C HIS A 14 -4.42 35.98 -4.97
N VAL A 15 -3.50 36.39 -5.84
CA VAL A 15 -2.77 35.45 -6.74
C VAL A 15 -1.46 34.95 -6.10
N ALA A 16 -1.02 35.53 -4.99
CA ALA A 16 0.15 35.07 -4.25
C ALA A 16 -0.15 33.91 -3.27
N CYS A 17 -1.41 33.49 -3.14
CA CYS A 17 -1.85 32.52 -2.11
C CYS A 17 -2.27 31.14 -2.68
N GLN A 18 -1.88 30.81 -3.92
CA GLN A 18 -2.22 29.54 -4.58
C GLN A 18 -1.03 28.76 -5.14
N LEU A 19 0.21 29.25 -4.97
CA LEU A 19 1.34 28.33 -4.77
C LEU A 19 1.31 28.00 -3.28
N GLN A 20 0.37 27.18 -2.79
CA GLN A 20 0.62 25.73 -2.74
C GLN A 20 2.10 25.46 -3.03
N THR A 21 2.92 25.75 -2.03
CA THR A 21 4.00 24.87 -1.66
C THR A 21 3.44 23.46 -1.83
N VAL A 22 3.76 22.84 -2.95
CA VAL A 22 3.79 21.39 -3.07
C VAL A 22 4.73 21.04 -1.94
N SER A 23 4.14 20.76 -0.78
CA SER A 23 4.80 20.10 0.31
C SER A 23 5.32 18.86 -0.36
N GLU A 24 6.61 18.84 -0.69
CA GLU A 24 7.31 17.62 -1.01
C GLU A 24 6.97 16.68 0.14
N GLN A 25 6.08 15.72 -0.13
CA GLN A 25 5.87 14.63 0.80
C GLN A 25 7.26 14.02 0.99
N PRO A 26 7.72 13.86 2.24
CA PRO A 26 9.10 13.46 2.50
C PRO A 26 9.41 12.20 1.69
N SER A 27 10.57 12.21 1.05
CA SER A 27 11.11 11.17 0.18
C SER A 27 11.41 9.84 0.87
N ASP A 28 10.97 9.69 2.12
CA ASP A 28 11.25 8.54 2.99
C ASP A 28 10.09 7.53 3.01
N SER A 29 9.09 7.68 2.14
CA SER A 29 8.08 6.63 1.96
C SER A 29 8.69 5.47 1.16
N LEU A 30 8.72 4.27 1.76
CA LEU A 30 9.07 3.01 1.08
C LEU A 30 8.37 2.93 -0.28
N THR A 31 9.08 2.47 -1.30
CA THR A 31 8.45 2.24 -2.59
C THR A 31 7.44 1.10 -2.49
N ILE A 32 6.53 1.01 -3.44
CA ILE A 32 5.59 -0.12 -3.49
C ILE A 32 6.32 -1.47 -3.52
N LEU A 33 7.49 -1.54 -4.15
CA LEU A 33 8.29 -2.75 -4.24
C LEU A 33 8.98 -3.09 -2.93
N ASP A 34 9.44 -2.08 -2.18
CA ASP A 34 10.00 -2.29 -0.84
C ASP A 34 8.91 -2.80 0.11
N ASN A 35 7.72 -2.21 0.06
CA ASN A 35 6.56 -2.69 0.82
C ASN A 35 6.23 -4.15 0.49
N MET A 36 6.21 -4.51 -0.80
CA MET A 36 5.98 -5.89 -1.23
C MET A 36 7.05 -6.85 -0.71
N ALA A 37 8.33 -6.46 -0.71
CA ALA A 37 9.41 -7.30 -0.19
C ALA A 37 9.27 -7.55 1.32
N ILE A 38 8.97 -6.51 2.10
CA ILE A 38 8.76 -6.65 3.56
C ILE A 38 7.53 -7.50 3.85
N ARG A 39 6.44 -7.32 3.08
CA ARG A 39 5.24 -8.14 3.19
C ARG A 39 5.51 -9.60 2.82
N GLY A 40 6.34 -9.87 1.81
CA GLY A 40 6.77 -11.22 1.46
C GLY A 40 7.51 -11.92 2.60
N ALA A 41 8.50 -11.26 3.19
CA ALA A 41 9.21 -11.81 4.35
C ALA A 41 8.29 -12.05 5.57
N SER A 42 7.29 -11.17 5.75
CA SER A 42 6.28 -11.32 6.80
C SER A 42 5.33 -12.49 6.53
N TYR A 43 4.93 -12.70 5.27
CA TYR A 43 4.15 -13.85 4.83
C TYR A 43 4.89 -15.16 5.16
N ASP A 44 6.17 -15.28 4.80
CA ASP A 44 6.98 -16.48 5.09
C ASP A 44 7.09 -16.75 6.60
N SER A 45 7.16 -15.68 7.39
CA SER A 45 7.17 -15.76 8.86
C SER A 45 5.83 -16.25 9.43
N ILE A 46 4.70 -15.84 8.84
CA ILE A 46 3.38 -16.39 9.19
C ILE A 46 3.31 -17.88 8.85
N GLU A 47 3.74 -18.27 7.65
CA GLU A 47 3.72 -19.67 7.20
C GLU A 47 4.54 -20.58 8.12
N THR A 48 5.75 -20.14 8.46
CA THR A 48 6.62 -20.81 9.43
C THR A 48 5.94 -20.90 10.79
N GLY A 49 5.35 -19.79 11.25
CA GLY A 49 4.62 -19.76 12.52
C GLY A 49 3.41 -20.69 12.56
N ILE A 50 2.70 -20.88 11.44
CA ILE A 50 1.59 -21.85 11.34
C ILE A 50 2.09 -23.28 11.48
N SER A 51 3.26 -23.58 10.92
CA SER A 51 3.90 -24.90 10.99
C SER A 51 4.34 -25.22 12.41
N ASP A 52 4.96 -24.24 13.08
CA ASP A 52 5.52 -24.38 14.43
C ASP A 52 4.49 -24.12 15.54
N LYS A 53 3.30 -23.62 15.19
CA LYS A 53 2.28 -23.09 16.11
C LYS A 53 2.79 -21.95 17.00
N ASP A 54 3.65 -21.11 16.45
CA ASP A 54 4.20 -19.91 17.10
C ASP A 54 3.25 -18.72 16.88
N TYR A 55 2.24 -18.61 17.74
CA TYR A 55 1.20 -17.57 17.63
C TYR A 55 1.74 -16.15 17.76
N GLU A 56 2.80 -15.94 18.55
CA GLU A 56 3.39 -14.61 18.70
C GLU A 56 4.14 -14.18 17.43
N ARG A 57 4.84 -15.11 16.77
CA ARG A 57 5.41 -14.86 15.44
C ARG A 57 4.35 -14.53 14.41
N ILE A 58 3.28 -15.32 14.36
CA ILE A 58 2.15 -15.09 13.44
C ILE A 58 1.60 -13.68 13.68
N ARG A 59 1.27 -13.35 14.94
CA ARG A 59 0.69 -12.06 15.33
C ARG A 59 1.59 -10.88 14.91
N LYS A 60 2.88 -10.94 15.23
CA LYS A 60 3.86 -9.89 14.87
C LYS A 60 4.00 -9.74 13.37
N ALA A 61 4.17 -10.84 12.65
CA ALA A 61 4.35 -10.81 11.21
C ALA A 61 3.10 -10.30 10.49
N SER A 62 1.90 -10.71 10.92
CA SER A 62 0.64 -10.19 10.41
C SER A 62 0.48 -8.69 10.67
N LEU A 63 0.87 -8.20 11.86
CA LEU A 63 0.83 -6.77 12.18
C LEU A 63 1.73 -5.96 11.24
N VAL A 64 2.93 -6.44 10.91
CA VAL A 64 3.82 -5.77 9.93
C VAL A 64 3.13 -5.59 8.58
N ILE A 65 2.39 -6.61 8.09
CA ILE A 65 1.66 -6.50 6.82
C ILE A 65 0.56 -5.43 6.90
N VAL A 66 -0.15 -5.36 8.03
CA VAL A 66 -1.23 -4.40 8.27
C VAL A 66 -0.71 -2.96 8.39
N GLU A 67 0.42 -2.76 9.06
CA GLU A 67 1.02 -1.44 9.30
C GLU A 67 1.71 -0.85 8.08
N LEU A 68 2.10 -1.69 7.12
CA LEU A 68 2.55 -1.23 5.81
C LEU A 68 1.37 -0.66 5.04
N SER A 69 1.21 0.65 5.20
CA SER A 69 0.05 1.42 4.74
C SER A 69 -0.15 1.44 3.23
N SER A 70 -1.32 1.95 2.84
CA SER A 70 -1.80 2.05 1.47
C SER A 70 -0.87 2.89 0.58
N ILE A 71 -0.78 2.45 -0.68
CA ILE A 71 0.14 3.01 -1.68
C ILE A 71 -0.16 4.49 -1.91
N SER A 72 0.86 5.35 -1.82
CA SER A 72 0.74 6.79 -2.07
C SER A 72 0.27 7.08 -3.50
N GLU A 73 -0.29 8.27 -3.74
CA GLU A 73 -0.74 8.63 -5.10
C GLU A 73 0.41 8.62 -6.11
N ILE A 74 1.59 9.06 -5.70
CA ILE A 74 2.81 9.04 -6.52
C ILE A 74 3.16 7.60 -6.91
N GLU A 75 3.17 6.68 -5.94
CA GLU A 75 3.47 5.26 -6.21
C GLU A 75 2.38 4.60 -7.05
N ARG A 76 1.10 4.95 -6.86
CA ARG A 76 0.01 4.48 -7.73
C ARG A 76 0.19 4.95 -9.17
N ASN A 77 0.59 6.19 -9.38
CA ASN A 77 0.85 6.73 -10.71
C ASN A 77 2.03 6.03 -11.39
N LYS A 78 3.11 5.74 -10.65
CA LYS A 78 4.23 4.92 -11.15
C LYS A 78 3.78 3.51 -11.50
N LEU A 79 3.02 2.85 -10.63
CA LEU A 79 2.48 1.52 -10.87
C LEU A 79 1.58 1.50 -12.12
N ALA A 80 0.78 2.54 -12.34
CA ALA A 80 -0.10 2.64 -13.50
C ALA A 80 0.65 2.66 -14.83
N LEU A 81 1.89 3.16 -14.85
CA LEU A 81 2.78 3.11 -16.01
C LEU A 81 3.31 1.69 -16.29
N ILE A 82 3.31 0.82 -15.27
CA ILE A 82 3.82 -0.56 -15.34
C ILE A 82 2.69 -1.52 -15.70
N ILE A 83 1.60 -1.50 -14.93
CA ILE A 83 0.52 -2.49 -15.05
C ILE A 83 -0.63 -2.04 -15.95
N GLY A 84 -0.74 -0.72 -16.18
CA GLY A 84 -1.82 -0.06 -16.92
C GLY A 84 -2.78 0.69 -15.99
N LYS A 85 -3.23 1.90 -16.40
CA LYS A 85 -4.14 2.74 -15.58
C LYS A 85 -5.46 2.04 -15.22
N ASN A 86 -6.02 1.27 -16.13
CA ASN A 86 -7.29 0.56 -15.92
C ASN A 86 -7.17 -0.61 -14.93
N GLU A 87 -5.95 -1.07 -14.65
CA GLU A 87 -5.69 -2.17 -13.71
C GLU A 87 -5.57 -1.71 -12.25
N ILE A 88 -5.38 -0.40 -12.02
CA ILE A 88 -5.16 0.15 -10.68
C ILE A 88 -6.29 -0.17 -9.69
N PRO A 89 -7.60 -0.08 -10.06
CA PRO A 89 -8.67 -0.46 -9.14
C PRO A 89 -8.59 -1.93 -8.69
N SER A 90 -8.27 -2.84 -9.62
CA SER A 90 -8.11 -4.27 -9.32
C SER A 90 -6.88 -4.52 -8.44
N PHE A 91 -5.78 -3.84 -8.72
CA PHE A 91 -4.61 -3.86 -7.85
C PHE A 91 -4.94 -3.43 -6.41
N ILE A 92 -5.64 -2.31 -6.24
CA ILE A 92 -6.03 -1.78 -4.92
C ILE A 92 -6.94 -2.79 -4.19
N HIS A 93 -7.82 -3.47 -4.93
CA HIS A 93 -8.65 -4.52 -4.35
C HIS A 93 -7.80 -5.66 -3.74
N PHE A 94 -6.77 -6.14 -4.45
CA PHE A 94 -5.87 -7.14 -3.89
C PHE A 94 -5.10 -6.63 -2.67
N ASP A 95 -4.61 -5.38 -2.71
CA ASP A 95 -3.93 -4.75 -1.57
C ASP A 95 -4.83 -4.70 -0.32
N GLN A 96 -6.09 -4.31 -0.47
CA GLN A 96 -7.07 -4.31 0.60
C GLN A 96 -7.35 -5.71 1.15
N MET A 97 -7.43 -6.72 0.27
CA MET A 97 -7.59 -8.12 0.68
C MET A 97 -6.39 -8.63 1.49
N VAL A 98 -5.17 -8.25 1.11
CA VAL A 98 -3.94 -8.57 1.87
C VAL A 98 -4.02 -8.00 3.28
N ILE A 99 -4.38 -6.73 3.42
CA ILE A 99 -4.47 -6.05 4.72
C ILE A 99 -5.56 -6.70 5.59
N LEU A 100 -6.76 -6.87 5.05
CA LEU A 100 -7.91 -7.40 5.79
C LEU A 100 -7.67 -8.83 6.31
N HIS A 101 -7.14 -9.70 5.46
CA HIS A 101 -6.86 -11.08 5.87
C HIS A 101 -5.66 -11.19 6.81
N SER A 102 -4.65 -10.32 6.66
CA SER A 102 -3.55 -10.26 7.63
C SER A 102 -4.03 -9.80 9.00
N ASP A 103 -4.91 -8.80 9.09
CA ASP A 103 -5.48 -8.37 10.37
C ASP A 103 -6.34 -9.47 11.01
N SER A 104 -7.10 -10.22 10.20
CA SER A 104 -7.87 -11.36 10.67
C SER A 104 -6.96 -12.47 11.23
N ILE A 105 -5.83 -12.76 10.58
CA ILE A 105 -4.81 -13.69 11.08
C ILE A 105 -4.22 -13.20 12.40
N ARG A 106 -3.88 -11.90 12.51
CA ARG A 106 -3.37 -11.30 13.74
C ARG A 106 -4.33 -11.50 14.91
N LEU A 107 -5.60 -11.18 14.71
CA LEU A 107 -6.65 -11.32 15.73
C LEU A 107 -6.89 -12.79 16.10
N ALA A 108 -6.85 -13.71 15.13
CA ALA A 108 -6.97 -15.14 15.38
C ALA A 108 -5.76 -15.69 16.16
N ALA A 109 -4.56 -15.19 15.89
CA ALA A 109 -3.34 -15.54 16.64
C ALA A 109 -3.39 -15.06 18.09
N GLU A 110 -4.00 -13.89 18.37
CA GLU A 110 -4.26 -13.43 19.75
C GLU A 110 -5.21 -14.36 20.52
N ARG A 111 -6.06 -15.10 19.81
CA ARG A 111 -6.97 -16.11 20.38
C ARG A 111 -6.41 -17.53 20.32
N GLU A 112 -5.20 -17.72 19.77
CA GLU A 112 -4.61 -19.02 19.49
C GLU A 112 -5.50 -19.93 18.60
N ASP A 113 -6.32 -19.34 17.72
CA ASP A 113 -7.26 -20.05 16.85
C ASP A 113 -6.59 -20.50 15.55
N LEU A 114 -5.89 -21.63 15.60
CA LEU A 114 -5.19 -22.18 14.43
C LEU A 114 -6.10 -22.48 13.23
N PRO A 115 -7.32 -23.04 13.39
CA PRO A 115 -8.26 -23.18 12.28
C PRO A 115 -8.58 -21.86 11.57
N GLU A 116 -8.87 -20.80 12.32
CA GLU A 116 -9.19 -19.48 11.76
C GLU A 116 -7.97 -18.83 11.09
N ILE A 117 -6.77 -18.96 11.69
CA ILE A 117 -5.50 -18.57 11.08
C ILE A 117 -5.32 -19.26 9.72
N ARG A 118 -5.49 -20.59 9.65
CA ARG A 118 -5.32 -21.35 8.42
C ARG A 118 -6.33 -20.96 7.35
N PHE A 119 -7.58 -20.68 7.74
CA PHE A 119 -8.59 -20.19 6.81
C PHE A 119 -8.15 -18.88 6.16
N HIS A 120 -7.81 -17.87 6.96
CA HIS A 120 -7.41 -16.57 6.43
C HIS A 120 -6.08 -16.61 5.70
N PHE A 121 -5.11 -17.41 6.16
CA PHE A 121 -3.85 -17.60 5.46
C PHE A 121 -4.06 -18.21 4.07
N ASN A 122 -4.92 -19.22 3.93
CA ASN A 122 -5.24 -19.80 2.62
C ASN A 122 -5.95 -18.79 1.68
N VAL A 123 -6.76 -17.87 2.22
CA VAL A 123 -7.36 -16.80 1.41
C VAL A 123 -6.30 -15.77 0.99
N LEU A 124 -5.43 -15.36 1.92
CA LEU A 124 -4.30 -14.48 1.67
C LEU A 124 -3.41 -15.04 0.55
N ASP A 125 -3.01 -16.30 0.68
CA ASP A 125 -2.16 -17.02 -0.28
C ASP A 125 -2.79 -17.10 -1.66
N LYS A 126 -3.99 -17.69 -1.78
CA LYS A 126 -4.57 -18.05 -3.08
C LYS A 126 -5.30 -16.92 -3.78
N LYS A 127 -5.89 -15.98 -3.03
CA LYS A 127 -6.77 -14.94 -3.61
C LYS A 127 -6.14 -13.57 -3.61
N ALA A 128 -5.43 -13.20 -2.55
CA ALA A 128 -4.86 -11.85 -2.43
C ALA A 128 -3.45 -11.79 -3.04
N CYS A 129 -2.47 -12.45 -2.43
CA CYS A 129 -1.10 -12.50 -2.92
C CYS A 129 -1.02 -13.22 -4.26
N GLY A 130 -1.55 -14.44 -4.36
CA GLY A 130 -1.60 -15.21 -5.60
C GLY A 130 -2.34 -14.48 -6.71
N GLY A 131 -3.54 -13.95 -6.43
CA GLY A 131 -4.32 -13.20 -7.41
C GLY A 131 -3.59 -11.96 -7.93
N CYS A 132 -2.93 -11.18 -7.07
CA CYS A 132 -2.14 -10.04 -7.49
C CYS A 132 -0.94 -10.47 -8.36
N HIS A 133 -0.22 -11.51 -7.93
CA HIS A 133 0.98 -11.98 -8.63
C HIS A 133 0.64 -12.59 -10.00
N ASP A 134 -0.42 -13.39 -10.11
CA ASP A 134 -0.86 -13.99 -11.36
C ASP A 134 -1.21 -12.92 -12.42
N ASN A 135 -1.78 -11.79 -11.99
CA ASN A 135 -2.20 -10.72 -12.90
C ASN A 135 -1.07 -9.73 -13.24
N TYR A 136 -0.15 -9.46 -12.31
CA TYR A 136 0.73 -8.30 -12.39
C TYR A 136 2.22 -8.59 -12.24
N TRP A 137 2.62 -9.72 -11.64
CA TRP A 137 4.03 -9.97 -11.33
C TRP A 137 4.91 -9.98 -12.58
N LYS A 138 4.46 -10.61 -13.67
CA LYS A 138 5.22 -10.64 -14.92
C LYS A 138 5.52 -9.23 -15.45
N LYS A 139 4.53 -8.34 -15.46
CA LYS A 139 4.71 -6.95 -15.93
C LYS A 139 5.71 -6.18 -15.05
N VAL A 140 5.63 -6.39 -13.73
CA VAL A 140 6.55 -5.78 -12.76
C VAL A 140 7.97 -6.32 -12.92
N ASP A 141 8.13 -7.63 -13.10
CA ASP A 141 9.42 -8.29 -13.30
C ASP A 141 10.09 -7.87 -14.62
N ASP A 142 9.32 -7.85 -15.71
CA ASP A 142 9.79 -7.38 -17.01
C ASP A 142 10.21 -5.89 -16.94
N TRP A 143 9.49 -5.05 -16.21
CA TRP A 143 9.89 -3.65 -15.99
C TRP A 143 11.17 -3.52 -15.16
N LYS A 144 11.38 -4.36 -14.13
CA LYS A 144 12.61 -4.36 -13.32
C LYS A 144 13.85 -4.71 -14.15
N LYS A 145 13.73 -5.63 -15.11
CA LYS A 145 14.83 -6.09 -15.96
C LYS A 145 15.25 -5.11 -17.05
N ASN A 146 14.36 -4.19 -17.42
CA ASN A 146 14.58 -3.19 -18.48
C ASN A 146 14.97 -1.80 -17.94
N ARG A 147 15.41 -1.74 -16.68
CA ARG A 147 16.01 -0.57 -16.02
C ARG A 147 17.51 -0.76 -15.86
#